data_AF-A0A673ZY49-F1
#
_entry.id   AF-A0A673ZY49-F1
#
_cell.length_a   1.000
_cell.length_b   1.000
_cell.length_c   1.000
_cell.angle_alpha   90.00
_cell.angle_beta   90.00
_cell.angle_gamma   90.00
#
_symmetry.space_group_name_H-M   'P 1'
#
loop_
_entity.id
_entity.type
_entity.pdbx_description
1 polymer ?
#
loop_
_entity_poly.entity_id
_entity_poly.type
_entity_poly.pdbx_seq_one_letter_code
_entity_poly.pdbx_strand_id
1 'polypeptide(L)'
;MVHCLSGKYWWPTLAKDVRVYVSSCSVCAQCKAPRHLPRGKLQPLPVPQRPWSHLLVDFLTDLPPSQGNTTILVVVDHFSKSCRLLPLPGLPTALQTAEALFTHVFRHYGVPEDIVSDRVPQFKSRVWKAFKERLGVSVSLTSGFHPESNGQVERVNQDVGRFLRSYYQDRPGEWAAFVPWAEMAQNSLRHFSTNLSPFQCVLGYQSVLAPWHQSQTEAPAVDDWFRRAEETWNAAHVHLQRAVLRQKVAADRHRSEAPVFAPGDRVWLSARNLPLRLPCRKLVPRFVGPFKVLRRVNEVCYRLQLPPDY
;
A
#
# COMPACT_ATOMS: atom_id res chain seq x y z
N MET A 1 11.37 9.17 40.69
CA MET A 1 12.05 10.43 41.06
C MET A 1 11.09 11.44 41.69
N VAL A 2 10.01 11.90 41.02
CA VAL A 2 9.02 12.81 41.62
C VAL A 2 8.41 12.24 42.91
N HIS A 3 7.92 10.99 42.89
CA HIS A 3 7.36 10.30 44.05
C HIS A 3 8.34 10.10 45.23
N CYS A 4 9.65 10.04 44.95
CA CYS A 4 10.67 9.86 46.00
C CYS A 4 11.06 11.18 46.67
N LEU A 5 11.02 12.28 45.91
CA LEU A 5 11.35 13.62 46.41
C LEU A 5 10.18 14.26 47.16
N SER A 6 8.94 14.01 46.71
CA SER A 6 7.73 14.54 47.34
C SER A 6 7.49 14.03 48.76
N GLY A 7 8.14 12.95 49.18
CA GLY A 7 8.07 12.44 50.56
C GLY A 7 9.02 13.12 51.54
N LYS A 8 9.96 13.96 51.06
CA LYS A 8 10.99 14.61 51.90
C LYS A 8 11.11 16.12 51.67
N TYR A 9 10.71 16.60 50.50
CA TYR A 9 10.83 18.01 50.12
C TYR A 9 9.59 18.46 49.35
N TRP A 10 9.24 19.74 49.46
CA TRP A 10 8.12 20.33 48.74
C TRP A 10 8.44 21.75 48.30
N TRP A 11 8.11 22.04 47.04
CA TRP A 11 8.00 23.39 46.49
C TRP A 11 7.06 23.40 45.28
N PRO A 12 6.50 24.57 44.89
CA PRO A 12 5.40 24.64 43.92
C PRO A 12 5.69 24.04 42.54
N THR A 13 6.97 24.07 42.11
CA THR A 13 7.41 23.60 40.79
C THR A 13 8.15 22.27 40.82
N LEU A 14 8.18 21.54 41.94
CA LEU A 14 8.97 20.32 42.13
C LEU A 14 8.81 19.31 40.98
N ALA A 15 7.57 19.02 40.58
CA ALA A 15 7.32 18.08 39.48
C ALA A 15 7.77 18.61 38.10
N LYS A 16 7.79 19.93 37.91
CA LYS A 16 8.28 20.60 36.69
C LYS A 16 9.81 20.60 36.68
N ASP A 17 10.44 20.93 37.80
CA ASP A 17 11.90 21.02 37.91
C ASP A 17 12.56 19.66 37.80
N VAL A 18 11.97 18.62 38.41
CA VAL A 18 12.41 17.23 38.22
C VAL A 18 12.26 16.77 36.77
N ARG A 19 11.20 17.20 36.08
CA ARG A 19 11.02 16.90 34.64
C ARG A 19 12.09 17.60 33.81
N VAL A 20 12.37 18.88 34.08
CA VAL A 20 13.42 19.66 33.40
C VAL A 20 14.78 18.99 33.63
N TYR A 21 15.12 18.67 34.87
CA TYR A 21 16.37 18.00 35.25
C TYR A 21 16.55 16.63 34.58
N VAL A 22 15.50 15.79 34.58
CA VAL A 22 15.56 14.47 33.92
C VAL A 22 15.60 14.60 32.40
N SER A 23 15.06 15.68 31.83
CA SER A 23 15.11 15.96 30.38
C SER A 23 16.44 16.56 29.91
N SER A 24 17.16 17.27 30.79
CA SER A 24 18.48 17.84 30.51
C SER A 24 19.63 16.88 30.86
N CYS A 25 19.38 15.82 31.63
CA CYS A 25 20.38 14.80 31.95
C CYS A 25 20.70 13.93 30.72
N SER A 26 21.94 14.05 30.22
CA SER A 26 22.45 13.31 29.07
C SER A 26 22.44 11.79 29.28
N VAL A 27 22.80 11.32 30.47
CA VAL A 27 22.80 9.89 30.84
C VAL A 27 21.37 9.32 30.85
N CYS A 28 20.40 10.05 31.42
CA CYS A 28 18.99 9.64 31.43
C CYS A 28 18.34 9.68 30.04
N ALA A 29 18.76 10.60 29.17
CA ALA A 29 18.28 10.69 27.78
C ALA A 29 18.83 9.55 26.91
N GLN A 30 20.05 9.07 27.19
CA GLN A 30 20.71 7.98 26.45
C GLN A 30 20.18 6.59 26.84
N CYS A 31 19.80 6.36 28.10
CA CYS A 31 19.36 5.05 28.60
C CYS A 31 17.85 4.77 28.46
N LYS A 32 17.02 5.75 28.09
CA LYS A 32 15.57 5.55 27.93
C LYS A 32 15.25 4.77 26.66
N ALA A 33 14.51 3.66 26.79
CA ALA A 33 13.91 2.97 25.66
C ALA A 33 12.99 3.94 24.87
N PRO A 34 13.12 4.04 23.54
CA PRO A 34 12.30 4.94 22.75
C PRO A 34 10.83 4.50 22.78
N ARG A 35 9.91 5.40 23.16
CA ARG A 35 8.45 5.20 23.03
C ARG A 35 7.92 5.61 21.65
N HIS A 36 8.76 5.60 20.62
CA HIS A 36 8.43 6.12 19.30
C HIS A 36 8.55 5.01 18.26
N LEU A 37 7.66 5.08 17.26
CA LEU A 37 7.67 4.22 16.07
C LEU A 37 9.07 4.17 15.41
N PRO A 38 9.40 3.06 14.71
CA PRO A 38 10.73 2.79 14.17
C PRO A 38 11.32 3.97 13.38
N ARG A 39 12.64 4.16 13.56
CA ARG A 39 13.39 5.25 12.93
C ARG A 39 13.82 4.85 11.52
N GLY A 40 13.28 5.58 10.57
CA GLY A 40 13.55 5.48 9.14
C GLY A 40 12.45 6.30 8.48
N LYS A 41 12.81 7.20 7.58
CA LYS A 41 11.80 7.83 6.74
C LYS A 41 11.62 6.88 5.58
N LEU A 42 10.37 6.50 5.33
CA LEU A 42 10.02 5.95 4.04
C LEU A 42 10.50 6.92 2.97
N GLN A 43 11.35 6.44 2.06
CA GLN A 43 11.64 7.17 0.84
C GLN A 43 10.56 6.74 -0.15
N PRO A 44 9.62 7.64 -0.49
CA PRO A 44 8.61 7.29 -1.46
C PRO A 44 9.29 7.01 -2.80
N LEU A 45 8.83 5.94 -3.45
CA LEU A 45 9.16 5.74 -4.85
C LEU A 45 8.72 6.98 -5.63
N PRO A 46 9.46 7.37 -6.68
CA PRO A 46 8.98 8.41 -7.59
C PRO A 46 7.56 8.06 -8.03
N VAL A 47 6.67 9.04 -7.96
CA VAL A 47 5.28 8.84 -8.41
C VAL A 47 5.34 8.61 -9.92
N PRO A 48 4.85 7.45 -10.42
CA PRO A 48 4.88 7.17 -11.83
C PRO A 48 4.04 8.18 -12.61
N GLN A 49 4.35 8.40 -13.89
CA GLN A 49 3.61 9.38 -14.70
C GLN A 49 2.43 8.78 -15.48
N ARG A 50 2.41 7.46 -15.67
CA ARG A 50 1.35 6.73 -16.39
C ARG A 50 1.00 5.41 -15.70
N PRO A 51 -0.23 4.91 -15.85
CA PRO A 51 -0.60 3.57 -15.45
C PRO A 51 0.35 2.52 -16.05
N TRP A 52 0.63 1.46 -15.28
CA TRP A 52 1.41 0.29 -15.66
C TRP A 52 2.89 0.57 -16.04
N SER A 53 3.42 1.75 -15.71
CA SER A 53 4.84 2.05 -15.89
C SER A 53 5.71 1.48 -14.76
N HIS A 54 5.18 1.36 -13.54
CA HIS A 54 5.92 0.86 -12.39
C HIS A 54 5.13 -0.25 -11.75
N LEU A 55 5.64 -1.47 -11.85
CA LEU A 55 4.97 -2.66 -11.35
C LEU A 55 5.57 -3.09 -10.03
N LEU A 56 4.72 -3.57 -9.14
CA LEU A 56 5.11 -4.27 -7.93
C LEU A 56 4.68 -5.72 -8.09
N VAL A 57 5.61 -6.67 -7.97
CA VAL A 57 5.37 -8.09 -8.26
C VAL A 57 5.71 -8.95 -7.05
N ASP A 58 4.80 -9.84 -6.68
CA ASP A 58 4.96 -10.77 -5.57
C ASP A 58 4.23 -12.10 -5.80
N PHE A 59 4.49 -13.09 -4.95
CA PHE A 59 3.86 -14.40 -4.99
C PHE A 59 3.11 -14.69 -3.69
N LEU A 60 1.85 -15.09 -3.81
CA LEU A 60 1.07 -15.66 -2.74
C LEU A 60 1.17 -17.19 -2.82
N THR A 61 2.06 -17.77 -2.00
CA THR A 61 2.44 -19.19 -2.03
C THR A 61 1.69 -20.01 -0.98
N ASP A 62 1.95 -21.32 -0.97
CA ASP A 62 1.47 -22.25 0.07
C ASP A 62 -0.06 -22.29 0.20
N LEU A 63 -0.77 -22.06 -0.90
CA LEU A 63 -2.21 -22.23 -0.97
C LEU A 63 -2.57 -23.71 -1.13
N PRO A 64 -3.70 -24.17 -0.55
CA PRO A 64 -4.18 -25.52 -0.77
C PRO A 64 -4.42 -25.75 -2.28
N PRO A 65 -4.22 -26.95 -2.83
CA PRO A 65 -4.45 -27.19 -4.25
C PRO A 65 -5.88 -26.83 -4.69
N SER A 66 -6.01 -26.08 -5.79
CA SER A 66 -7.30 -25.74 -6.40
C SER A 66 -7.19 -25.68 -7.92
N GLN A 67 -7.92 -26.56 -8.62
CA GLN A 67 -7.85 -26.68 -10.08
C GLN A 67 -6.40 -26.83 -10.61
N GLY A 68 -5.56 -27.56 -9.87
CA GLY A 68 -4.14 -27.74 -10.19
C GLY A 68 -3.23 -26.56 -9.78
N ASN A 69 -3.76 -25.49 -9.19
CA ASN A 69 -3.02 -24.30 -8.76
C ASN A 69 -2.70 -24.31 -7.25
N THR A 70 -1.53 -23.80 -6.87
CA THR A 70 -1.05 -23.70 -5.48
C THR A 70 -0.43 -22.34 -5.15
N THR A 71 -0.28 -21.47 -6.15
CA THR A 71 0.36 -20.14 -6.02
C THR A 71 -0.43 -19.12 -6.82
N ILE A 72 -0.41 -17.86 -6.39
CA ILE A 72 -0.91 -16.72 -7.18
C ILE A 72 0.25 -15.75 -7.41
N LEU A 73 0.55 -15.45 -8.67
CA LEU A 73 1.39 -14.31 -9.03
C LEU A 73 0.54 -13.03 -8.95
N VAL A 74 0.95 -12.11 -8.08
CA VAL A 74 0.27 -10.85 -7.83
C VAL A 74 1.09 -9.72 -8.45
N VAL A 75 0.49 -9.01 -9.40
CA VAL A 75 1.10 -7.86 -10.06
C VAL A 75 0.25 -6.64 -9.77
N VAL A 76 0.85 -5.60 -9.19
CA VAL A 76 0.16 -4.36 -8.81
C VAL A 76 0.81 -3.19 -9.53
N ASP A 77 0.01 -2.38 -10.22
CA ASP A 77 0.44 -1.11 -10.77
C ASP A 77 0.58 -0.07 -9.65
N HIS A 78 1.79 0.48 -9.51
CA HIS A 78 2.08 1.50 -8.51
C HIS A 78 1.29 2.80 -8.75
N PHE A 79 0.92 3.12 -10.00
CA PHE A 79 0.17 4.34 -10.32
C PHE A 79 -1.32 4.22 -9.98
N SER A 80 -2.03 3.34 -10.70
CA SER A 80 -3.49 3.19 -10.62
C SER A 80 -3.96 2.35 -9.44
N LYS A 81 -3.04 1.62 -8.79
CA LYS A 81 -3.33 0.57 -7.81
C LYS A 81 -4.08 -0.64 -8.40
N SER A 82 -4.14 -0.75 -9.72
CA SER A 82 -4.73 -1.92 -10.38
C SER A 82 -3.91 -3.16 -10.14
N CYS A 83 -4.57 -4.30 -9.95
CA CYS A 83 -3.92 -5.58 -9.77
C CYS A 83 -4.28 -6.57 -10.87
N ARG A 84 -3.35 -7.49 -11.15
CA ARG A 84 -3.55 -8.72 -11.91
C ARG A 84 -3.19 -9.91 -11.03
N LEU A 85 -4.07 -10.89 -10.97
CA LEU A 85 -3.93 -12.09 -10.14
C LEU A 85 -3.90 -13.31 -11.04
N LEU A 86 -2.79 -14.04 -11.01
CA LEU A 86 -2.53 -15.14 -11.93
C LEU A 86 -2.34 -16.43 -11.13
N PRO A 87 -3.33 -17.35 -11.10
CA PRO A 87 -3.16 -18.64 -10.45
C PRO A 87 -2.16 -19.50 -11.23
N LEU A 88 -1.25 -20.14 -10.50
CA LEU A 88 -0.14 -20.95 -11.03
C LEU A 88 -0.06 -22.31 -10.31
N PRO A 89 0.39 -23.37 -10.99
CA PRO A 89 0.54 -24.71 -10.42
C PRO A 89 1.60 -24.80 -9.31
N GLY A 90 2.51 -23.83 -9.26
CA GLY A 90 3.52 -23.67 -8.22
C GLY A 90 4.34 -22.42 -8.47
N LEU A 91 5.43 -22.26 -7.71
CA LEU A 91 6.39 -21.17 -7.92
C LEU A 91 7.08 -21.33 -9.28
N PRO A 92 6.87 -20.39 -10.22
CA PRO A 92 7.46 -20.47 -11.55
C PRO A 92 8.97 -20.24 -11.50
N THR A 93 9.67 -20.72 -12.53
CA THR A 93 11.04 -20.28 -12.84
C THR A 93 11.05 -18.81 -13.27
N ALA A 94 12.22 -18.19 -13.31
CA ALA A 94 12.36 -16.81 -13.76
C ALA A 94 11.90 -16.61 -15.22
N LEU A 95 12.14 -17.59 -16.09
CA LEU A 95 11.68 -17.54 -17.48
C LEU A 95 10.15 -17.62 -17.56
N GLN A 96 9.55 -18.57 -16.84
CA GLN A 96 8.08 -18.69 -16.78
C GLN A 96 7.42 -17.44 -16.19
N THR A 97 8.08 -16.78 -15.22
CA THR A 97 7.59 -15.51 -14.66
C THR A 97 7.63 -14.40 -15.72
N ALA A 98 8.71 -14.32 -16.50
CA ALA A 98 8.83 -13.37 -17.60
C ALA A 98 7.77 -13.60 -18.68
N GLU A 99 7.53 -14.85 -19.06
CA GLU A 99 6.48 -15.24 -20.02
C GLU A 99 5.08 -14.91 -19.51
N ALA A 100 4.80 -15.18 -18.23
CA ALA A 100 3.53 -14.84 -17.60
C ALA A 100 3.30 -13.32 -17.58
N LEU A 101 4.31 -12.53 -17.20
CA LEU A 101 4.24 -11.07 -17.23
C LEU A 101 4.02 -10.53 -18.64
N PHE A 102 4.71 -11.09 -19.64
CA PHE A 102 4.47 -10.68 -21.03
C PHE A 102 3.03 -10.98 -21.46
N THR A 103 2.57 -12.21 -21.25
CA THR A 103 1.28 -12.71 -21.74
C THR A 103 0.10 -12.01 -21.10
N HIS A 104 0.17 -11.77 -19.79
CA HIS A 104 -0.96 -11.32 -18.99
C HIS A 104 -0.88 -9.86 -18.55
N VAL A 105 0.26 -9.19 -18.72
CA VAL A 105 0.46 -7.79 -18.33
C VAL A 105 0.99 -6.97 -19.50
N PHE A 106 2.19 -7.26 -20.02
CA PHE A 106 2.83 -6.37 -20.99
C PHE A 106 2.07 -6.32 -22.32
N ARG A 107 1.48 -7.43 -22.74
CA ARG A 107 0.61 -7.50 -23.93
C ARG A 107 -0.59 -6.54 -23.84
N HIS A 108 -1.08 -6.25 -22.63
CA HIS A 108 -2.27 -5.42 -22.42
C HIS A 108 -1.95 -3.96 -22.15
N TYR A 109 -0.85 -3.68 -21.44
CA TYR A 109 -0.55 -2.35 -20.91
C TYR A 109 0.77 -1.77 -21.41
N GLY A 110 1.50 -2.53 -22.24
CA GLY A 110 2.85 -2.20 -22.69
C GLY A 110 3.93 -2.64 -21.69
N VAL A 111 5.18 -2.48 -22.12
CA VAL A 111 6.35 -2.79 -21.29
C VAL A 111 6.48 -1.71 -20.19
N PRO A 112 6.68 -2.10 -18.92
CA PRO A 112 6.88 -1.14 -17.83
C PRO A 112 8.25 -0.46 -17.92
N GLU A 113 8.43 0.61 -17.17
CA GLU A 113 9.72 1.27 -16.97
C GLU A 113 10.48 0.65 -15.79
N ASP A 114 9.77 0.30 -14.70
CA ASP A 114 10.33 -0.30 -13.51
C ASP A 114 9.49 -1.50 -13.02
N ILE A 115 10.17 -2.54 -12.54
CA ILE A 115 9.57 -3.67 -11.84
C ILE A 115 10.24 -3.80 -10.49
N VAL A 116 9.45 -3.59 -9.44
CA VAL A 116 9.84 -3.79 -8.06
C VAL A 116 9.37 -5.16 -7.62
N SER A 117 10.27 -5.95 -7.05
CA SER A 117 9.90 -7.24 -6.49
C SER A 117 10.73 -7.57 -5.26
N ASP A 118 10.16 -8.43 -4.42
CA ASP A 118 10.83 -9.01 -3.28
C ASP A 118 12.01 -9.88 -3.69
N ARG A 119 12.85 -10.21 -2.70
CA ARG A 119 14.12 -10.94 -2.87
C ARG A 119 13.96 -12.42 -3.22
N VAL A 120 12.87 -12.79 -3.89
CA VAL A 120 12.58 -14.16 -4.34
C VAL A 120 13.66 -14.58 -5.35
N PRO A 121 14.19 -15.83 -5.30
CA PRO A 121 15.30 -16.27 -6.14
C PRO A 121 15.08 -16.07 -7.64
N GLN A 122 13.83 -16.11 -8.11
CA GLN A 122 13.42 -15.89 -9.49
C GLN A 122 13.94 -14.54 -10.02
N PHE A 123 13.75 -13.48 -9.23
CA PHE A 123 14.14 -12.10 -9.60
C PHE A 123 15.63 -11.79 -9.42
N LYS A 124 16.40 -12.74 -8.87
CA LYS A 124 17.87 -12.67 -8.77
C LYS A 124 18.59 -13.48 -9.84
N SER A 125 17.88 -14.31 -10.59
CA SER A 125 18.46 -15.24 -11.56
C SER A 125 19.18 -14.51 -12.71
N ARG A 126 20.14 -15.20 -13.34
CA ARG A 126 20.81 -14.70 -14.55
C ARG A 126 19.83 -14.46 -15.70
N VAL A 127 18.82 -15.32 -15.80
CA VAL A 127 17.73 -15.19 -16.78
C VAL A 127 16.97 -13.88 -16.60
N TRP A 128 16.60 -13.55 -15.36
CA TRP A 128 15.89 -12.31 -15.06
C TRP A 128 16.73 -11.07 -15.35
N LYS A 129 18.04 -11.12 -15.07
CA LYS A 129 18.98 -10.04 -15.42
C LYS A 129 19.07 -9.82 -16.94
N ALA A 130 19.23 -10.89 -17.71
CA ALA A 130 19.28 -10.80 -19.17
C ALA A 130 17.94 -10.31 -19.77
N PHE A 131 16.82 -10.76 -19.20
CA PHE A 131 15.48 -10.33 -19.60
C PHE A 131 15.28 -8.83 -19.41
N LYS A 132 15.59 -8.29 -18.22
CA LYS A 132 15.41 -6.86 -17.94
C LYS A 132 16.36 -5.97 -18.76
N GLU A 133 17.61 -6.42 -18.97
CA GLU A 133 18.60 -5.68 -19.76
C GLU A 133 18.15 -5.55 -21.21
N ARG A 134 17.60 -6.63 -21.80
CA ARG A 134 17.08 -6.59 -23.16
C ARG A 134 15.78 -5.80 -23.31
N LEU A 135 14.92 -5.79 -22.29
CA LEU A 135 13.69 -4.99 -22.32
C LEU A 135 13.91 -3.52 -21.95
N GLY A 136 15.08 -3.14 -21.45
CA GLY A 136 15.34 -1.78 -20.96
C GLY A 136 14.59 -1.42 -19.68
N VAL A 137 14.19 -2.42 -18.89
CA VAL A 137 13.37 -2.25 -17.67
C VAL A 137 14.27 -2.16 -16.45
N SER A 138 14.09 -1.15 -15.60
CA SER A 138 14.76 -1.14 -14.30
C SER A 138 14.11 -2.16 -13.38
N VAL A 139 14.94 -2.90 -12.62
CA VAL A 139 14.43 -3.84 -11.61
C VAL A 139 15.03 -3.46 -10.28
N SER A 140 14.15 -3.01 -9.40
CA SER A 140 14.47 -2.64 -8.03
C SER A 140 14.11 -3.79 -7.11
N LEU A 141 15.12 -4.51 -6.61
CA LEU A 141 14.88 -5.51 -5.56
C LEU A 141 14.62 -4.77 -4.26
N THR A 142 13.47 -5.00 -3.64
CA THR A 142 13.19 -4.43 -2.32
C THR A 142 14.20 -5.01 -1.33
N SER A 143 15.03 -4.15 -0.75
CA SER A 143 15.60 -4.44 0.56
C SER A 143 14.47 -4.45 1.58
N GLY A 144 14.62 -5.18 2.69
CA GLY A 144 13.70 -5.11 3.84
C GLY A 144 13.56 -3.70 4.47
N PHE A 145 14.15 -2.67 3.83
CA PHE A 145 14.07 -1.26 4.16
C PHE A 145 13.22 -0.42 3.17
N HIS A 146 12.44 -1.02 2.24
CA HIS A 146 11.44 -0.29 1.42
C HIS A 146 9.97 -0.62 1.79
N PRO A 147 9.49 -0.21 2.99
CA PRO A 147 8.16 -0.55 3.47
C PRO A 147 7.00 0.01 2.63
N GLU A 148 7.22 0.97 1.72
CA GLU A 148 6.14 1.52 0.89
C GLU A 148 5.85 0.66 -0.35
N SER A 149 6.88 0.11 -0.99
CA SER A 149 6.74 -0.80 -2.13
C SER A 149 6.24 -2.16 -1.68
N ASN A 150 6.85 -2.73 -0.63
CA ASN A 150 6.36 -3.94 0.03
C ASN A 150 4.96 -3.73 0.59
N GLY A 151 4.71 -2.61 1.27
CA GLY A 151 3.43 -2.36 1.93
C GLY A 151 2.24 -2.26 0.98
N GLN A 152 2.44 -1.92 -0.30
CA GLN A 152 1.37 -1.88 -1.28
C GLN A 152 0.99 -3.29 -1.77
N VAL A 153 1.97 -4.10 -2.16
CA VAL A 153 1.68 -5.48 -2.58
C VAL A 153 1.27 -6.35 -1.40
N GLU A 154 1.92 -6.21 -0.24
CA GLU A 154 1.51 -6.89 0.99
C GLU A 154 0.05 -6.58 1.34
N ARG A 155 -0.39 -5.34 1.12
CA ARG A 155 -1.79 -4.95 1.36
C ARG A 155 -2.73 -5.64 0.38
N VAL A 156 -2.41 -5.63 -0.92
CA VAL A 156 -3.21 -6.35 -1.93
C VAL A 156 -3.24 -7.84 -1.61
N ASN A 157 -2.11 -8.46 -1.25
CA ASN A 157 -2.04 -9.86 -0.84
C ASN A 157 -2.91 -10.14 0.39
N GLN A 158 -2.91 -9.26 1.40
CA GLN A 158 -3.77 -9.39 2.57
C GLN A 158 -5.25 -9.30 2.21
N ASP A 159 -5.63 -8.39 1.32
CA ASP A 159 -7.01 -8.20 0.90
C ASP A 159 -7.50 -9.35 0.01
N VAL A 160 -6.67 -9.83 -0.93
CA VAL A 160 -6.91 -11.04 -1.71
C VAL A 160 -6.98 -12.27 -0.81
N GLY A 161 -6.06 -12.46 0.13
CA GLY A 161 -6.08 -13.57 1.07
C GLY A 161 -7.30 -13.53 2.02
N ARG A 162 -7.79 -12.34 2.40
CA ARG A 162 -9.04 -12.20 3.15
C ARG A 162 -10.25 -12.56 2.30
N PHE A 163 -10.27 -12.13 1.05
CA PHE A 163 -11.30 -12.47 0.08
C PHE A 163 -11.38 -13.98 -0.13
N LEU A 164 -10.27 -14.63 -0.48
CA LEU A 164 -10.28 -16.07 -0.73
C LEU A 164 -10.68 -16.87 0.53
N ARG A 165 -10.31 -16.40 1.72
CA ARG A 165 -10.71 -17.03 2.99
C ARG A 165 -12.22 -16.95 3.27
N SER A 166 -12.92 -15.89 2.83
CA SER A 166 -14.37 -15.83 3.03
C SER A 166 -15.09 -16.88 2.19
N TYR A 167 -14.58 -17.20 0.99
CA TYR A 167 -15.17 -18.23 0.13
C TYR A 167 -14.71 -19.65 0.44
N TYR A 168 -13.52 -19.80 1.01
CA TYR A 168 -13.02 -21.11 1.40
C TYR A 168 -13.92 -21.81 2.43
N GLN A 169 -14.64 -21.05 3.26
CA GLN A 169 -15.59 -21.61 4.23
C GLN A 169 -16.77 -22.31 3.54
N ASP A 170 -17.27 -21.74 2.44
CA ASP A 170 -18.45 -22.24 1.73
C ASP A 170 -18.07 -23.27 0.65
N ARG A 171 -16.91 -23.11 -0.01
CA ARG A 171 -16.41 -24.01 -1.07
C ARG A 171 -14.92 -24.31 -0.93
N PRO A 172 -14.54 -25.26 -0.04
CA PRO A 172 -13.15 -25.65 0.15
C PRO A 172 -12.54 -26.20 -1.15
N GLY A 173 -11.33 -25.76 -1.49
CA GLY A 173 -10.59 -26.27 -2.65
C GLY A 173 -10.93 -25.63 -4.01
N GLU A 174 -11.85 -24.66 -4.06
CA GLU A 174 -12.25 -23.96 -5.31
C GLU A 174 -11.70 -22.54 -5.44
N TRP A 175 -10.75 -22.13 -4.60
CA TRP A 175 -10.25 -20.74 -4.57
C TRP A 175 -9.76 -20.23 -5.93
N ALA A 176 -9.22 -21.10 -6.80
CA ALA A 176 -8.75 -20.71 -8.13
C ALA A 176 -9.88 -20.14 -9.01
N ALA A 177 -11.10 -20.67 -8.89
CA ALA A 177 -12.27 -20.17 -9.59
C ALA A 177 -12.68 -18.75 -9.14
N PHE A 178 -12.30 -18.37 -7.92
CA PHE A 178 -12.63 -17.09 -7.31
C PHE A 178 -11.59 -15.99 -7.58
N VAL A 179 -10.43 -16.33 -8.15
CA VAL A 179 -9.36 -15.35 -8.43
C VAL A 179 -9.80 -14.23 -9.40
N PRO A 180 -10.50 -14.51 -10.53
CA PRO A 180 -10.98 -13.45 -11.41
C PRO A 180 -11.95 -12.51 -10.71
N TRP A 181 -12.80 -13.05 -9.84
CA TRP A 181 -13.74 -12.27 -9.03
C TRP A 181 -13.02 -11.38 -8.01
N ALA A 182 -11.98 -11.92 -7.35
CA ALA A 182 -11.13 -11.17 -6.44
C ALA A 182 -10.47 -9.99 -7.17
N GLU A 183 -9.85 -10.24 -8.33
CA GLU A 183 -9.18 -9.23 -9.13
C GLU A 183 -10.15 -8.12 -9.58
N MET A 184 -11.29 -8.52 -10.15
CA MET A 184 -12.31 -7.58 -10.61
C MET A 184 -12.87 -6.75 -9.47
N ALA A 185 -13.07 -7.36 -8.30
CA ALA A 185 -13.56 -6.66 -7.14
C ALA A 185 -12.51 -5.68 -6.60
N GLN A 186 -11.23 -6.06 -6.47
CA GLN A 186 -10.15 -5.13 -6.09
C GLN A 186 -10.06 -3.93 -7.05
N ASN A 187 -10.10 -4.19 -8.37
CA ASN A 187 -10.02 -3.15 -9.38
C ASN A 187 -11.24 -2.21 -9.42
N SER A 188 -12.35 -2.60 -8.78
CA SER A 188 -13.57 -1.80 -8.67
C SER A 188 -13.63 -0.90 -7.43
N LEU A 189 -12.80 -1.17 -6.41
CA LEU A 189 -12.83 -0.43 -5.15
C LEU A 189 -12.11 0.90 -5.26
N ARG A 190 -12.70 1.93 -4.65
CA ARG A 190 -12.07 3.25 -4.58
C ARG A 190 -10.89 3.24 -3.61
N HIS A 191 -9.71 3.65 -4.08
CA HIS A 191 -8.56 3.84 -3.20
C HIS A 191 -8.50 5.27 -2.65
N PHE A 192 -8.12 5.41 -1.37
CA PHE A 192 -7.96 6.72 -0.72
C PHE A 192 -6.88 7.59 -1.36
N SER A 193 -5.81 6.99 -1.91
CA SER A 193 -4.70 7.74 -2.49
C SER A 193 -5.04 8.42 -3.81
N THR A 194 -5.87 7.80 -4.64
CA THR A 194 -6.26 8.30 -5.97
C THR A 194 -7.66 8.93 -5.95
N ASN A 195 -8.46 8.65 -4.92
CA ASN A 195 -9.89 8.95 -4.87
C ASN A 195 -10.64 8.43 -6.12
N LEU A 196 -10.14 7.37 -6.73
CA LEU A 196 -10.66 6.71 -7.92
C LEU A 196 -10.51 5.20 -7.73
N SER A 197 -11.32 4.41 -8.44
CA SER A 197 -11.05 2.98 -8.56
C SER A 197 -9.90 2.74 -9.54
N PRO A 198 -9.20 1.59 -9.44
CA PRO A 198 -8.22 1.22 -10.44
C PRO A 198 -8.80 1.15 -11.85
N PHE A 199 -10.05 0.68 -12.03
CA PHE A 199 -10.72 0.74 -13.32
C PHE A 199 -10.86 2.16 -13.86
N GLN A 200 -11.29 3.11 -13.02
CA GLN A 200 -11.36 4.52 -13.45
C GLN A 200 -9.98 5.08 -13.82
N CYS A 201 -8.93 4.72 -13.07
CA CYS A 201 -7.56 5.18 -13.35
C CYS A 201 -6.98 4.60 -14.64
N VAL A 202 -7.24 3.33 -14.95
CA VAL A 202 -6.66 2.63 -16.12
C VAL A 202 -7.52 2.81 -17.37
N LEU A 203 -8.84 2.67 -17.25
CA LEU A 203 -9.78 2.64 -18.37
C LEU A 203 -10.42 4.01 -18.64
N GLY A 204 -10.37 4.94 -17.69
CA GLY A 204 -11.07 6.23 -17.75
C GLY A 204 -12.55 6.17 -17.38
N TYR A 205 -13.08 4.98 -17.05
CA TYR A 205 -14.46 4.77 -16.60
C TYR A 205 -14.53 3.63 -15.57
N GLN A 206 -15.61 3.58 -14.80
CA GLN A 206 -15.87 2.44 -13.93
C GLN A 206 -16.43 1.29 -14.77
N SER A 207 -15.73 0.16 -14.80
CA SER A 207 -16.21 -1.04 -15.50
C SER A 207 -17.59 -1.45 -14.97
N VAL A 208 -18.47 -1.94 -15.86
CA VAL A 208 -19.77 -2.47 -15.48
C VAL A 208 -19.59 -3.93 -15.10
N LEU A 209 -19.77 -4.22 -13.81
CA LEU A 209 -19.34 -5.50 -13.22
C LEU A 209 -20.44 -6.56 -13.28
N ALA A 210 -21.68 -6.12 -13.55
CA ALA A 210 -22.89 -6.93 -13.50
C ALA A 210 -24.06 -6.30 -14.29
N PRO A 211 -23.97 -6.09 -15.62
CA PRO A 211 -25.10 -5.60 -16.42
C PRO A 211 -26.08 -6.74 -16.76
N TRP A 212 -26.33 -7.66 -15.83
CA TRP A 212 -27.09 -8.87 -16.12
C TRP A 212 -28.58 -8.53 -16.28
N HIS A 213 -29.18 -8.96 -17.39
CA HIS A 213 -30.62 -8.89 -17.57
C HIS A 213 -31.27 -10.14 -16.93
N GLN A 214 -32.38 -9.96 -16.22
CA GLN A 214 -33.09 -11.05 -15.53
C GLN A 214 -33.92 -11.95 -16.46
N SER A 215 -33.70 -11.90 -17.77
CA SER A 215 -34.41 -12.75 -18.72
C SER A 215 -33.94 -14.20 -18.59
N GLN A 216 -34.84 -15.11 -18.23
CA GLN A 216 -34.57 -16.55 -18.27
C GLN A 216 -34.26 -16.97 -19.71
N THR A 217 -33.24 -17.80 -19.88
CA THR A 217 -32.87 -18.33 -21.19
C THR A 217 -33.35 -19.77 -21.31
N GLU A 218 -33.54 -20.26 -22.54
CA GLU A 218 -33.83 -21.69 -22.77
C GLU A 218 -32.60 -22.60 -22.47
N ALA A 219 -31.54 -22.04 -21.88
CA ALA A 219 -30.29 -22.72 -21.54
C ALA A 219 -30.07 -22.69 -20.01
N PRO A 220 -30.56 -23.71 -19.26
CA PRO A 220 -30.44 -23.75 -17.79
C PRO A 220 -29.00 -23.63 -17.28
N ALA A 221 -28.02 -24.14 -18.02
CA ALA A 221 -26.60 -24.03 -17.65
C ALA A 221 -26.08 -22.59 -17.66
N VAL A 222 -26.63 -21.75 -18.55
CA VAL A 222 -26.30 -20.33 -18.67
C VAL A 222 -26.92 -19.57 -17.50
N ASP A 223 -28.20 -19.83 -17.21
CA ASP A 223 -28.91 -19.22 -16.07
C ASP A 223 -28.24 -19.61 -14.73
N ASP A 224 -27.85 -20.88 -14.57
CA ASP A 224 -27.10 -21.35 -13.40
C ASP A 224 -25.73 -20.72 -13.27
N TRP A 225 -25.06 -20.43 -14.39
CA TRP A 225 -23.79 -19.72 -14.38
C TRP A 225 -23.98 -18.27 -13.97
N PHE A 226 -24.96 -17.55 -14.55
CA PHE A 226 -25.27 -16.17 -14.21
C PHE A 226 -25.65 -16.01 -12.74
N ARG A 227 -26.50 -16.90 -12.22
CA ARG A 227 -26.87 -16.93 -10.79
C ARG A 227 -25.65 -17.09 -9.90
N ARG A 228 -24.78 -18.07 -10.18
CA ARG A 228 -23.55 -18.29 -9.41
C ARG A 228 -22.57 -17.12 -9.51
N ALA A 229 -22.47 -16.52 -10.70
CA ALA A 229 -21.64 -15.35 -10.96
C ALA A 229 -22.12 -14.14 -10.15
N GLU A 230 -23.42 -13.88 -10.14
CA GLU A 230 -24.03 -12.80 -9.36
C GLU A 230 -23.88 -13.00 -7.84
N GLU A 231 -24.14 -14.21 -7.34
CA GLU A 231 -23.91 -14.55 -5.92
C GLU A 231 -22.44 -14.34 -5.52
N THR A 232 -21.52 -14.83 -6.35
CA THR A 232 -20.09 -14.68 -6.13
C THR A 232 -19.71 -13.21 -6.13
N TRP A 233 -20.18 -12.43 -7.10
CA TRP A 233 -19.91 -11.00 -7.18
C TRP A 233 -20.46 -10.20 -6.00
N ASN A 234 -21.69 -10.47 -5.60
CA ASN A 234 -22.33 -9.73 -4.51
C ASN A 234 -21.62 -9.99 -3.17
N ALA A 235 -21.29 -11.25 -2.88
CA ALA A 235 -20.48 -11.59 -1.72
C ALA A 235 -19.10 -10.89 -1.79
N ALA A 236 -18.50 -10.83 -2.97
CA ALA A 236 -17.16 -10.34 -3.20
C ALA A 236 -17.07 -8.86 -2.86
N HIS A 237 -18.02 -8.11 -3.42
CA HIS A 237 -18.13 -6.68 -3.26
C HIS A 237 -18.45 -6.30 -1.82
N VAL A 238 -19.37 -7.01 -1.16
CA VAL A 238 -19.73 -6.77 0.25
C VAL A 238 -18.56 -7.06 1.20
N HIS A 239 -17.84 -8.16 1.01
CA HIS A 239 -16.69 -8.50 1.86
C HIS A 239 -15.58 -7.46 1.77
N LEU A 240 -15.33 -6.94 0.57
CA LEU A 240 -14.31 -5.94 0.35
C LEU A 240 -14.69 -4.56 0.87
N GLN A 241 -15.93 -4.12 0.68
CA GLN A 241 -16.42 -2.87 1.29
C GLN A 241 -16.34 -2.93 2.81
N ARG A 242 -16.72 -4.06 3.43
CA ARG A 242 -16.55 -4.28 4.87
C ARG A 242 -15.08 -4.23 5.30
N ALA A 243 -14.16 -4.79 4.50
CA ALA A 243 -12.73 -4.72 4.78
C ALA A 243 -12.21 -3.27 4.77
N VAL A 244 -12.60 -2.47 3.77
CA VAL A 244 -12.26 -1.04 3.68
C VAL A 244 -12.78 -0.27 4.89
N LEU A 245 -14.03 -0.50 5.30
CA LEU A 245 -14.62 0.15 6.48
C LEU A 245 -13.88 -0.22 7.77
N ARG A 246 -13.57 -1.51 7.99
CA ARG A 246 -12.78 -1.95 9.15
C ARG A 246 -11.40 -1.32 9.16
N GLN A 247 -10.75 -1.22 8.01
CA GLN A 247 -9.44 -0.58 7.88
C GLN A 247 -9.51 0.90 8.23
N LYS A 248 -10.53 1.62 7.74
CA LYS A 248 -10.78 3.02 8.11
C LYS A 248 -10.90 3.15 9.64
N VAL A 249 -11.78 2.38 10.27
CA VAL A 249 -11.98 2.41 11.73
C VAL A 249 -10.68 2.10 12.49
N ALA A 250 -9.91 1.09 12.06
CA ALA A 250 -8.65 0.74 12.70
C ALA A 250 -7.57 1.82 12.54
N ALA A 251 -7.48 2.45 11.36
CA ALA A 251 -6.56 3.54 11.09
C ALA A 251 -6.93 4.80 11.88
N ASP A 252 -8.22 5.13 11.93
CA ASP A 252 -8.76 6.30 12.63
C ASP A 252 -8.60 6.17 14.15
N ARG A 253 -8.63 4.95 14.71
CA ARG A 253 -8.37 4.69 16.15
C ARG A 253 -7.00 5.20 16.63
N HIS A 254 -6.03 5.33 15.72
CA HIS A 254 -4.68 5.80 16.01
C HIS A 254 -4.41 7.21 15.48
N ARG A 255 -5.45 7.94 15.06
CA ARG A 255 -5.36 9.30 14.50
C ARG A 255 -6.27 10.24 15.28
N SER A 256 -5.80 11.45 15.52
CA SER A 256 -6.61 12.56 16.05
C SER A 256 -7.07 13.44 14.88
N GLU A 257 -8.14 14.21 15.08
CA GLU A 257 -8.59 15.20 14.09
C GLU A 257 -7.43 16.10 13.66
N ALA A 258 -7.32 16.31 12.34
CA ALA A 258 -6.31 17.19 11.80
C ALA A 258 -6.65 18.64 12.23
N PRO A 259 -5.71 19.39 12.81
CA PRO A 259 -5.94 20.80 13.11
C PRO A 259 -6.29 21.56 11.82
N VAL A 260 -7.35 22.36 11.87
CA VAL A 260 -7.80 23.15 10.72
C VAL A 260 -7.00 24.44 10.67
N PHE A 261 -6.18 24.61 9.63
CA PHE A 261 -5.44 25.85 9.39
C PHE A 261 -6.18 26.77 8.41
N ALA A 262 -6.19 28.07 8.68
CA ALA A 262 -6.70 29.11 7.79
C ALA A 262 -5.58 29.66 6.87
N PRO A 263 -5.92 30.16 5.67
CA PRO A 263 -5.01 30.99 4.89
C PRO A 263 -4.46 32.14 5.75
N GLY A 264 -3.14 32.23 5.88
CA GLY A 264 -2.46 33.19 6.74
C GLY A 264 -1.76 32.57 7.95
N ASP A 265 -2.19 31.38 8.40
CA ASP A 265 -1.61 30.69 9.54
C ASP A 265 -0.14 30.32 9.30
N ARG A 266 0.63 30.28 10.38
CA ARG A 266 2.05 29.92 10.35
C ARG A 266 2.23 28.51 10.88
N VAL A 267 2.71 27.61 10.03
CA VAL A 267 2.89 26.19 10.36
C VAL A 267 4.33 25.75 10.18
N TRP A 268 4.79 24.87 11.08
CA TRP A 268 6.10 24.25 10.98
C TRP A 268 6.04 23.07 10.02
N LEU A 269 6.79 23.15 8.93
CA LEU A 269 6.87 22.06 7.96
C LEU A 269 7.89 21.04 8.47
N SER A 270 7.51 19.76 8.47
CA SER A 270 8.49 18.73 8.81
C SER A 270 9.64 18.76 7.79
N ALA A 271 10.86 18.93 8.28
CA ALA A 271 12.09 18.78 7.47
C ALA A 271 12.35 17.32 7.08
N ARG A 272 11.31 16.48 7.23
CA ARG A 272 11.35 15.05 7.00
C ARG A 272 11.64 14.77 5.52
N ASN A 273 11.03 15.54 4.61
CA ASN A 273 11.10 15.30 3.17
C ASN A 273 11.70 16.47 2.38
N LEU A 274 12.41 17.40 3.03
CA LEU A 274 13.02 18.55 2.35
C LEU A 274 14.48 18.26 1.97
N PRO A 275 14.92 18.64 0.76
CA PRO A 275 16.27 18.43 0.28
C PRO A 275 17.27 19.42 0.91
N LEU A 276 17.43 19.35 2.24
CA LEU A 276 18.37 20.20 2.98
C LEU A 276 19.82 19.76 2.72
N ARG A 277 20.60 20.60 2.03
CA ARG A 277 22.03 20.40 1.77
C ARG A 277 22.85 20.71 3.03
N LEU A 278 22.95 19.75 3.96
CA LEU A 278 23.81 19.86 5.15
C LEU A 278 24.76 18.66 5.26
N PRO A 279 25.99 18.87 5.79
CA PRO A 279 27.04 17.85 5.82
C PRO A 279 26.76 16.66 6.75
N CYS A 280 25.82 16.78 7.71
CA CYS A 280 25.49 15.70 8.64
C CYS A 280 23.97 15.51 8.79
N ARG A 281 23.43 14.41 8.25
CA ARG A 281 22.00 14.04 8.33
C ARG A 281 21.48 13.85 9.76
N LYS A 282 22.35 13.59 10.74
CA LYS A 282 21.97 13.42 12.16
C LYS A 282 21.74 14.75 12.90
N LEU A 283 22.20 15.87 12.34
CA LEU A 283 22.11 17.21 12.96
C LEU A 283 21.06 18.12 12.28
N VAL A 284 20.28 17.59 11.34
CA VAL A 284 19.25 18.36 10.63
C VAL A 284 18.08 18.68 11.59
N PRO A 285 17.61 19.95 11.65
CA PRO A 285 16.42 20.30 12.42
C PRO A 285 15.23 19.48 11.92
N ARG A 286 14.41 18.94 12.84
CA ARG A 286 13.30 18.02 12.48
C ARG A 286 12.11 18.72 11.81
N PHE A 287 11.99 20.02 12.02
CA PHE A 287 10.99 20.90 11.42
C PHE A 287 11.67 22.19 10.98
N VAL A 288 11.18 22.79 9.90
CA VAL A 288 11.65 24.06 9.34
C VAL A 288 10.45 24.99 9.10
N GLY A 289 10.72 26.28 9.02
CA GLY A 289 9.71 27.32 8.98
C GLY A 289 9.73 28.17 10.26
N PRO A 290 8.61 28.77 10.68
CA PRO A 290 7.25 28.49 10.23
C PRO A 290 6.90 29.17 8.88
N PHE A 291 6.16 28.48 8.03
CA PHE A 291 5.72 28.96 6.71
C PHE A 291 4.25 29.36 6.72
N LYS A 292 3.90 30.33 5.88
CA LYS A 292 2.53 30.83 5.75
C LYS A 292 1.68 29.86 4.93
N VAL A 293 0.51 29.50 5.44
CA VAL A 293 -0.51 28.77 4.68
C VAL A 293 -1.11 29.72 3.65
N LEU A 294 -0.98 29.38 2.36
CA LEU A 294 -1.58 30.15 1.26
C LEU A 294 -3.05 29.80 1.07
N ARG A 295 -3.36 28.51 1.07
CA ARG A 295 -4.73 28.01 0.96
C ARG A 295 -4.86 26.56 1.40
N ARG A 296 -6.06 26.17 1.81
CA ARG A 296 -6.45 24.78 1.98
C ARG A 296 -6.71 24.15 0.60
N VAL A 297 -6.12 22.98 0.34
CA VAL A 297 -6.30 22.23 -0.92
C VAL A 297 -7.42 21.20 -0.77
N ASN A 298 -7.46 20.51 0.38
CA ASN A 298 -8.54 19.61 0.77
C ASN A 298 -8.62 19.51 2.30
N GLU A 299 -9.41 18.57 2.83
CA GLU A 299 -9.63 18.45 4.28
C GLU A 299 -8.35 18.30 5.11
N VAL A 300 -7.28 17.72 4.54
CA VAL A 300 -6.04 17.36 5.25
C VAL A 300 -4.76 17.91 4.60
N CYS A 301 -4.85 18.60 3.46
CA CYS A 301 -3.72 19.14 2.70
C CYS A 301 -3.80 20.67 2.57
N TYR A 302 -2.66 21.32 2.80
CA TYR A 302 -2.50 22.78 2.76
C TYR A 302 -1.33 23.16 1.85
N ARG A 303 -1.47 24.26 1.09
CA ARG A 303 -0.40 24.84 0.30
C ARG A 303 0.35 25.86 1.14
N LEU A 304 1.66 25.74 1.26
CA LEU A 304 2.51 26.66 2.02
C LEU A 304 3.29 27.59 1.08
N GLN A 305 3.62 28.78 1.57
CA GLN A 305 4.57 29.69 0.95
C GLN A 305 5.99 29.31 1.38
N LEU A 306 6.73 28.64 0.49
CA LEU A 306 8.12 28.26 0.71
C LEU A 306 9.07 29.29 0.04
N PRO A 307 10.25 29.56 0.62
CA PRO A 307 11.32 30.30 -0.05
C PRO A 307 11.78 29.59 -1.32
N PRO A 308 12.33 30.31 -2.31
CA PRO A 308 12.80 29.74 -3.57
C PRO A 308 13.96 28.73 -3.41
N ASP A 309 14.63 28.72 -2.27
CA ASP A 309 15.76 27.83 -1.96
C ASP A 309 15.34 26.43 -1.45
N TYR A 310 14.04 26.09 -1.44
CA TYR A 310 13.47 24.83 -0.93
C TYR A 310 12.82 23.95 -1.99
#